data_AF-A0A1B9PSD8-F1
#
_entry.id   AF-A0A1B9PSD8-F1
#
_cell.length_a   1.000
_cell.length_b   1.000
_cell.length_c   1.000
_cell.angle_alpha   90.00
_cell.angle_beta   90.00
_cell.angle_gamma   90.00
#
_symmetry.space_group_name_H-M   'P 1'
#
loop_
_entity.id
_entity.type
_entity.pdbx_description
1 polymer ?
#
loop_
_entity_poly.entity_id
_entity_poly.type
_entity_poly.pdbx_seq_one_letter_code
_entity_poly.pdbx_strand_id
1 'polypeptide(L)'
;MISFGNVSALQAALPQVRNEILSEGKLNVGGKEYKVDADTQQFVSSNPSNSAVARFFEATGKLFREGNTDSVAKAMTKSVFDNALGQAERLKSSSSVEHGQMFFKDASLKTPVDVLNAFSRLDAQTIQSYGGELNQLADLAMSELLLDTEPAKSLNTQIGEDATKALAGRVVKAFGGGAMGVKNNPNVASGLDIILAAEVKNLKAAQTHIEALANKDLSADIYSETLAETKFNKTGTTDNVERATAWIVNASNSEGNDADNMAALLKEYATNGKDLLNMENLKELHARLVPNIDRDYRGPSISESTLPSSIGGESMLKQHVEVFLKENPVADKDLGKNLFASVIGYHGFTDGNGRMGRTLYAIAELRNDSFTPLAMTAENNLHGIK
;
A
#
# COMPACT_ATOMS: atom_id res chain seq x y z
N MET A 1 29.76 31.32 -11.40
CA MET A 1 29.66 31.73 -9.98
C MET A 1 28.65 32.86 -9.91
N ILE A 2 27.41 32.50 -9.63
CA ILE A 2 26.29 33.42 -9.47
C ILE A 2 26.54 34.30 -8.25
N SER A 3 26.28 35.61 -8.39
CA SER A 3 26.59 36.60 -7.36
C SER A 3 25.42 37.57 -7.14
N PHE A 4 25.09 37.84 -5.88
CA PHE A 4 24.08 38.84 -5.49
C PHE A 4 24.65 39.83 -4.49
N GLY A 5 24.22 41.10 -4.59
CA GLY A 5 24.66 42.14 -3.65
C GLY A 5 24.17 41.90 -2.21
N ASN A 6 23.04 41.23 -2.03
CA ASN A 6 22.47 40.85 -0.73
C ASN A 6 21.38 39.77 -0.89
N VAL A 7 20.82 39.30 0.23
CA VAL A 7 19.75 38.27 0.24
C VAL A 7 18.46 38.76 -0.43
N SER A 8 18.11 40.04 -0.33
CA SER A 8 16.91 40.59 -0.98
C SER A 8 17.02 40.55 -2.50
N ALA A 9 18.21 40.80 -3.06
CA ALA A 9 18.48 40.67 -4.48
C ALA A 9 18.37 39.20 -4.96
N LEU A 10 18.85 38.25 -4.14
CA LEU A 10 18.63 36.82 -4.39
C LEU A 10 17.13 36.47 -4.39
N GLN A 11 16.39 36.95 -3.37
CA GLN A 11 14.95 36.69 -3.25
C GLN A 11 14.16 37.23 -4.45
N ALA A 12 14.50 38.42 -4.94
CA ALA A 12 13.85 39.01 -6.11
C ALA A 12 14.12 38.25 -7.42
N ALA A 13 15.24 37.52 -7.49
CA ALA A 13 15.62 36.72 -8.66
C ALA A 13 15.04 35.28 -8.62
N LEU A 14 14.46 34.86 -7.50
CA LEU A 14 13.78 33.57 -7.38
C LEU A 14 12.34 33.67 -7.95
N PRO A 15 11.85 32.61 -8.64
CA PRO A 15 12.44 31.28 -8.78
C PRO A 15 13.41 31.11 -9.97
N GLN A 16 13.59 32.12 -10.82
CA GLN A 16 14.22 31.99 -12.15
C GLN A 16 15.67 31.49 -12.09
N VAL A 17 16.44 31.93 -11.10
CA VAL A 17 17.86 31.56 -10.93
C VAL A 17 18.09 30.28 -10.13
N ARG A 18 17.03 29.64 -9.60
CA ARG A 18 17.17 28.51 -8.66
C ARG A 18 17.96 27.35 -9.27
N ASN A 19 17.59 26.90 -10.46
CA ASN A 19 18.22 25.74 -11.09
C ASN A 19 19.69 26.01 -11.43
N GLU A 20 20.01 27.26 -11.80
CA GLU A 20 21.39 27.69 -12.04
C GLU A 20 22.20 27.61 -10.73
N ILE A 21 21.66 28.10 -9.62
CA ILE A 21 22.29 28.03 -8.29
C ILE A 21 22.55 26.57 -7.87
N LEU A 22 21.57 25.69 -8.08
CA LEU A 22 21.73 24.27 -7.74
C LEU A 22 22.76 23.57 -8.65
N SER A 23 22.80 23.93 -9.94
CA SER A 23 23.78 23.37 -10.88
C SER A 23 25.21 23.82 -10.59
N GLU A 24 25.41 25.07 -10.16
CA GLU A 24 26.74 25.58 -9.80
C GLU A 24 27.20 25.09 -8.41
N GLY A 25 26.26 24.77 -7.51
CA GLY A 25 26.54 24.31 -6.14
C GLY A 25 27.23 25.35 -5.25
N LYS A 26 27.41 26.58 -5.74
CA LYS A 26 28.08 27.69 -5.06
C LYS A 26 27.39 29.01 -5.37
N LEU A 27 27.41 29.94 -4.41
CA LEU A 27 26.80 31.25 -4.55
C LEU A 27 27.61 32.30 -3.80
N ASN A 28 27.81 33.48 -4.41
CA ASN A 28 28.36 34.64 -3.71
C ASN A 28 27.23 35.61 -3.30
N VAL A 29 27.12 35.94 -2.01
CA VAL A 29 26.17 36.95 -1.54
C VAL A 29 26.88 37.92 -0.60
N GLY A 30 26.80 39.22 -0.93
CA GLY A 30 27.47 40.27 -0.15
C GLY A 30 28.99 40.09 -0.08
N GLY A 31 29.60 39.63 -1.18
CA GLY A 31 31.05 39.44 -1.27
C GLY A 31 31.59 38.18 -0.59
N LYS A 32 30.72 37.32 -0.03
CA LYS A 32 31.11 36.07 0.63
C LYS A 32 30.61 34.85 -0.15
N GLU A 33 31.45 33.82 -0.27
CA GLU A 33 31.10 32.57 -0.95
C GLU A 33 30.43 31.57 0.02
N TYR A 34 29.34 30.98 -0.45
CA TYR A 34 28.61 29.90 0.20
C TYR A 34 28.52 28.70 -0.75
N LYS A 35 28.55 27.50 -0.18
CA LYS A 35 28.34 26.23 -0.90
C LYS A 35 26.98 25.66 -0.53
N VAL A 36 26.35 24.98 -1.47
CA VAL A 36 25.17 24.15 -1.20
C VAL A 36 25.66 22.82 -0.62
N ASP A 37 25.20 22.49 0.57
CA ASP A 37 25.19 21.13 1.09
C ASP A 37 23.92 20.44 0.59
N ALA A 38 24.10 19.50 -0.33
CA ALA A 38 23.01 18.78 -0.97
C ALA A 38 22.28 17.83 -0.01
N ASP A 39 23.01 17.23 0.94
CA ASP A 39 22.48 16.23 1.88
C ASP A 39 21.52 16.88 2.88
N THR A 40 21.79 18.14 3.25
CA THR A 40 20.96 18.89 4.20
C THR A 40 20.09 19.97 3.55
N GLN A 41 20.23 20.20 2.23
CA GLN A 41 19.65 21.36 1.55
C GLN A 41 19.93 22.68 2.30
N GLN A 42 21.20 22.94 2.62
CA GLN A 42 21.62 24.17 3.29
C GLN A 42 22.69 24.91 2.51
N PHE A 43 22.77 26.22 2.73
CA PHE A 43 23.99 26.95 2.43
C PHE A 43 24.93 26.93 3.62
N VAL A 44 26.21 26.63 3.36
CA VAL A 44 27.30 26.70 4.35
C VAL A 44 28.38 27.65 3.84
N SER A 45 28.98 28.43 4.75
CA SER A 45 30.09 29.33 4.38
C SER A 45 31.28 28.51 3.87
N SER A 46 31.83 28.88 2.72
CA SER A 46 33.01 28.19 2.16
C SER A 46 34.28 28.37 3.00
N ASN A 47 34.33 29.41 3.84
CA ASN A 47 35.44 29.73 4.73
C ASN A 47 34.90 29.96 6.15
N PRO A 48 34.75 28.92 6.99
CA PRO A 48 34.38 29.10 8.40
C PRO A 48 35.55 29.78 9.13
N SER A 49 35.36 31.00 9.61
CA SER A 49 36.38 31.73 10.38
C SER A 49 36.55 31.11 11.78
N ASN A 50 37.41 30.11 11.89
CA ASN A 50 37.66 29.37 13.14
C ASN A 50 38.56 30.11 14.16
N SER A 51 39.05 31.32 13.85
CA SER A 51 39.89 32.09 14.77
C SER A 51 39.07 33.09 15.60
N ALA A 52 39.36 33.20 16.89
CA ALA A 52 38.72 34.17 17.79
C ALA A 52 38.92 35.63 17.32
N VAL A 53 40.04 35.90 16.65
CA VAL A 53 40.36 37.21 16.05
C VAL A 53 39.47 37.48 14.84
N ALA A 54 39.23 36.49 13.99
CA ALA A 54 38.33 36.62 12.85
C ALA A 54 36.88 36.81 13.31
N ARG A 55 36.42 36.11 14.36
CA ARG A 55 35.10 36.34 14.98
C ARG A 55 34.95 37.74 15.58
N PHE A 56 36.05 38.31 16.11
CA PHE A 56 36.07 39.68 16.65
C PHE A 56 35.99 40.76 15.55
N PHE A 57 36.70 40.58 14.43
CA PHE A 57 36.57 41.47 13.27
C PHE A 57 35.21 41.32 12.58
N GLU A 58 34.66 40.11 12.54
CA GLU A 58 33.28 39.90 12.09
C GLU A 58 32.28 40.59 13.02
N ALA A 59 32.50 40.54 14.34
CA ALA A 59 31.67 41.21 15.34
C ALA A 59 31.74 42.74 15.31
N THR A 60 32.86 43.33 14.88
CA THR A 60 33.00 44.79 14.71
C THR A 60 32.48 45.26 13.35
N GLY A 61 32.55 44.41 12.31
CA GLY A 61 31.85 44.62 11.04
C GLY A 61 30.31 44.50 11.13
N LYS A 62 29.78 43.73 12.10
CA LYS A 62 28.33 43.60 12.40
C LYS A 62 27.63 44.93 12.66
N LEU A 63 28.35 45.95 13.12
CA LEU A 63 27.77 47.24 13.49
C LEU A 63 27.47 48.15 12.29
N PHE A 64 28.04 47.88 11.10
CA PHE A 64 28.05 48.90 10.05
C PHE A 64 27.64 48.50 8.63
N ARG A 65 27.51 47.22 8.23
CA ARG A 65 27.04 46.97 6.84
C ARG A 65 26.52 45.57 6.44
N GLU A 66 26.90 44.47 7.09
CA GLU A 66 26.57 43.12 6.59
C GLU A 66 26.29 42.14 7.75
N GLY A 67 25.19 41.38 7.66
CA GLY A 67 24.79 40.42 8.69
C GLY A 67 25.80 39.29 8.91
N ASN A 68 25.68 38.56 10.03
CA ASN A 68 26.50 37.37 10.31
C ASN A 68 26.41 36.37 9.14
N THR A 69 27.53 35.75 8.75
CA THR A 69 27.60 34.73 7.67
C THR A 69 26.58 33.62 7.88
N ASP A 70 26.43 33.14 9.11
CA ASP A 70 25.41 32.13 9.44
C ASP A 70 23.97 32.65 9.25
N SER A 71 23.73 33.93 9.52
CA SER A 71 22.43 34.56 9.32
C SER A 71 22.10 34.74 7.84
N VAL A 72 23.11 35.08 7.02
CA VAL A 72 22.98 35.14 5.56
C VAL A 72 22.73 33.74 5.00
N ALA A 73 23.54 32.75 5.39
CA ALA A 73 23.35 31.35 5.02
C ALA A 73 21.96 30.82 5.36
N LYS A 74 21.46 31.10 6.57
CA LYS A 74 20.10 30.75 7.01
C LYS A 74 19.02 31.44 6.17
N ALA A 75 19.18 32.72 5.87
CA ALA A 75 18.21 33.47 5.06
C ALA A 75 18.17 33.01 3.60
N MET A 76 19.33 32.66 3.02
CA MET A 76 19.41 32.06 1.69
C MET A 76 18.77 30.66 1.67
N THR A 77 19.10 29.83 2.66
CA THR A 77 18.50 28.50 2.81
C THR A 77 16.99 28.57 2.84
N LYS A 78 16.43 29.47 3.66
CA LYS A 78 14.99 29.72 3.73
C LYS A 78 14.40 30.12 2.38
N SER A 79 15.10 30.98 1.64
CA SER A 79 14.59 31.50 0.37
C SER A 79 14.61 30.43 -0.73
N VAL A 80 15.62 29.57 -0.76
CA VAL A 80 15.86 28.60 -1.85
C VAL A 80 15.23 27.22 -1.57
N PHE A 81 15.25 26.76 -0.32
CA PHE A 81 14.90 25.38 0.07
C PHE A 81 13.67 25.26 0.98
N ASP A 82 13.34 26.28 1.78
CA ASP A 82 12.18 26.24 2.70
C ASP A 82 10.92 26.78 2.00
N ASN A 83 10.62 26.21 0.84
CA ASN A 83 9.49 26.55 -0.01
C ASN A 83 8.98 25.30 -0.76
N ALA A 84 7.93 25.45 -1.57
CA ALA A 84 7.31 24.36 -2.32
C ALA A 84 8.27 23.62 -3.28
N LEU A 85 9.28 24.30 -3.83
CA LEU A 85 10.26 23.67 -4.72
C LEU A 85 11.24 22.79 -3.95
N GLY A 86 11.70 23.25 -2.78
CA GLY A 86 12.52 22.42 -1.90
C GLY A 86 11.76 21.21 -1.36
N GLN A 87 10.48 21.38 -1.00
CA GLN A 87 9.60 20.26 -0.64
C GLN A 87 9.47 19.25 -1.79
N ALA A 88 9.24 19.71 -3.02
CA ALA A 88 9.11 18.82 -4.17
C ALA A 88 10.39 18.02 -4.47
N GLU A 89 11.57 18.52 -4.10
CA GLU A 89 12.81 17.75 -4.15
C GLU A 89 12.91 16.72 -3.03
N ARG A 90 12.57 17.11 -1.79
CA ARG A 90 12.57 16.18 -0.64
C ARG A 90 11.60 15.01 -0.82
N LEU A 91 10.45 15.24 -1.46
CA LEU A 91 9.48 14.18 -1.77
C LEU A 91 9.95 13.18 -2.82
N LYS A 92 11.08 13.43 -3.50
CA LYS A 92 11.71 12.49 -4.43
C LYS A 92 12.80 11.64 -3.78
N SER A 93 13.11 11.90 -2.50
CA SER A 93 14.09 11.12 -1.75
C SER A 93 13.72 9.63 -1.74
N SER A 94 14.74 8.78 -1.74
CA SER A 94 14.57 7.33 -1.81
C SER A 94 14.23 6.71 -0.44
N SER A 95 14.46 7.46 0.64
CA SER A 95 14.21 7.05 2.02
C SER A 95 13.78 8.21 2.92
N SER A 96 13.20 7.88 4.08
CA SER A 96 12.89 8.83 5.13
C SER A 96 14.12 9.51 5.71
N VAL A 97 15.28 8.84 5.67
CA VAL A 97 16.55 9.38 6.18
C VAL A 97 17.01 10.55 5.34
N GLU A 98 17.08 10.39 4.02
CA GLU A 98 17.43 11.47 3.09
C GLU A 98 16.44 12.64 3.20
N HIS A 99 15.14 12.36 3.20
CA HIS A 99 14.11 13.38 3.38
C HIS A 99 14.29 14.10 4.73
N GLY A 100 14.49 13.34 5.81
CA GLY A 100 14.70 13.85 7.15
C GLY A 100 15.95 14.73 7.26
N GLN A 101 17.08 14.31 6.69
CA GLN A 101 18.32 15.11 6.65
C GLN A 101 18.09 16.46 5.98
N MET A 102 17.38 16.47 4.85
CA MET A 102 17.07 17.68 4.09
C MET A 102 16.02 18.58 4.76
N PHE A 103 15.07 18.01 5.50
CA PHE A 103 14.02 18.76 6.21
C PHE A 103 14.54 19.32 7.54
N PHE A 104 15.09 18.46 8.41
CA PHE A 104 15.61 18.84 9.72
C PHE A 104 16.96 19.55 9.65
N LYS A 105 17.59 19.55 8.47
CA LYS A 105 18.91 20.12 8.23
C LYS A 105 19.98 19.45 9.11
N ASP A 106 19.90 18.14 9.20
CA ASP A 106 20.69 17.36 10.15
C ASP A 106 21.26 16.10 9.48
N ALA A 107 22.51 16.20 9.01
CA ALA A 107 23.23 15.08 8.40
C ALA A 107 23.53 13.93 9.38
N SER A 108 23.32 14.11 10.69
CA SER A 108 23.56 13.07 11.69
C SER A 108 22.45 12.02 11.75
N LEU A 109 21.28 12.28 11.14
CA LEU A 109 20.20 11.30 11.03
C LEU A 109 20.64 10.16 10.10
N LYS A 110 20.74 8.93 10.61
CA LYS A 110 21.23 7.77 9.82
C LYS A 110 20.20 6.65 9.70
N THR A 111 19.17 6.66 10.53
CA THR A 111 18.13 5.63 10.57
C THR A 111 16.73 6.26 10.60
N PRO A 112 15.68 5.53 10.21
CA PRO A 112 14.30 6.02 10.34
C PRO A 112 13.92 6.31 11.81
N VAL A 113 14.54 5.59 12.77
CA VAL A 113 14.38 5.88 14.21
C VAL A 113 14.92 7.28 14.55
N ASP A 114 16.09 7.66 14.02
CA ASP A 114 16.64 9.00 14.22
C ASP A 114 15.70 10.07 13.67
N VAL A 115 15.11 9.83 12.49
CA VAL A 115 14.14 10.71 11.86
C VAL A 115 12.91 10.89 12.75
N LEU A 116 12.29 9.81 13.24
CA LEU A 116 11.14 9.90 14.15
C LEU A 116 11.50 10.63 15.46
N ASN A 117 12.68 10.36 16.03
CA ASN A 117 13.15 11.06 17.23
C ASN A 117 13.33 12.57 16.98
N ALA A 118 13.69 12.99 15.78
CA ALA A 118 13.84 14.40 15.43
C ALA A 118 12.52 15.18 15.47
N PHE A 119 11.35 14.54 15.34
CA PHE A 119 10.04 15.21 15.48
C PHE A 119 9.83 15.80 16.87
N SER A 120 10.45 15.24 17.92
CA SER A 120 10.39 15.79 19.28
C SER A 120 10.94 17.23 19.38
N ARG A 121 11.87 17.58 18.47
CA ARG A 121 12.53 18.89 18.37
C ARG A 121 11.63 19.96 17.75
N LEU A 122 10.56 19.55 17.06
CA LEU A 122 9.62 20.48 16.43
C LEU A 122 8.62 21.03 17.44
N ASP A 123 8.30 22.31 17.33
CA ASP A 123 7.15 22.89 18.02
C ASP A 123 5.84 22.61 17.26
N ALA A 124 4.70 22.76 17.93
CA ALA A 124 3.39 22.45 17.35
C ALA A 124 3.02 23.38 16.18
N GLN A 125 3.49 24.64 16.18
CA GLN A 125 3.22 25.60 15.11
C GLN A 125 3.96 25.22 13.83
N THR A 126 5.19 24.72 13.96
CA THR A 126 5.96 24.17 12.84
C THR A 126 5.24 22.94 12.25
N ILE A 127 4.73 22.04 13.09
CA ILE A 127 3.95 20.88 12.60
C ILE A 127 2.68 21.33 11.86
N GLN A 128 1.98 22.35 12.36
CA GLN A 128 0.80 22.88 11.66
C GLN A 128 1.17 23.52 10.32
N SER A 129 2.29 24.25 10.26
CA SER A 129 2.72 24.98 9.07
C SER A 129 3.18 24.05 7.94
N TYR A 130 3.76 22.90 8.29
CA TYR A 130 4.29 21.90 7.33
C TYR A 130 3.56 20.56 7.40
N GLY A 131 2.32 20.54 7.89
CA GLY A 131 1.62 19.31 8.27
C GLY A 131 1.51 18.27 7.16
N GLY A 132 1.32 18.68 5.91
CA GLY A 132 1.27 17.76 4.76
C GLY A 132 2.59 17.02 4.56
N GLU A 133 3.71 17.74 4.50
CA GLU A 133 5.05 17.15 4.32
C GLU A 133 5.47 16.32 5.54
N LEU A 134 5.24 16.84 6.74
CA LEU A 134 5.61 16.17 7.98
C LEU A 134 4.80 14.89 8.21
N ASN A 135 3.52 14.85 7.82
CA ASN A 135 2.74 13.61 7.85
C ASN A 135 3.31 12.60 6.84
N GLN A 136 3.70 13.02 5.64
CA GLN A 136 4.32 12.13 4.66
C GLN A 136 5.66 11.57 5.15
N LEU A 137 6.50 12.40 5.76
CA LEU A 137 7.78 11.97 6.33
C LEU A 137 7.58 11.02 7.51
N ALA A 138 6.62 11.32 8.40
CA ALA A 138 6.25 10.45 9.51
C ALA A 138 5.75 9.09 9.00
N ASP A 139 4.84 9.08 8.03
CA ASP A 139 4.29 7.87 7.41
C ASP A 139 5.39 7.03 6.77
N LEU A 140 6.32 7.67 6.05
CA LEU A 140 7.44 7.00 5.38
C LEU A 140 8.40 6.36 6.40
N ALA A 141 8.86 7.12 7.40
CA ALA A 141 9.77 6.62 8.42
C ALA A 141 9.17 5.47 9.23
N MET A 142 7.90 5.58 9.64
CA MET A 142 7.20 4.50 10.33
C MET A 142 7.03 3.26 9.43
N SER A 143 6.72 3.44 8.15
CA SER A 143 6.59 2.33 7.19
C SER A 143 7.91 1.60 6.99
N GLU A 144 9.03 2.33 6.86
CA GLU A 144 10.38 1.74 6.75
C GLU A 144 10.73 0.90 7.98
N LEU A 145 10.44 1.39 9.19
CA LEU A 145 10.65 0.59 10.42
C LEU A 145 9.77 -0.65 10.45
N LEU A 146 8.49 -0.49 10.10
CA LEU A 146 7.54 -1.60 10.13
C LEU A 146 7.91 -2.70 9.13
N LEU A 147 8.43 -2.32 7.96
CA LEU A 147 8.89 -3.25 6.92
C LEU A 147 10.10 -4.09 7.33
N ASP A 148 10.89 -3.62 8.29
CA ASP A 148 12.09 -4.34 8.79
C ASP A 148 11.77 -5.35 9.90
N THR A 149 10.50 -5.42 10.34
CA THR A 149 10.03 -6.35 11.37
C THR A 149 9.82 -7.78 10.84
N GLU A 150 9.88 -8.78 11.73
CA GLU A 150 9.66 -10.19 11.37
C GLU A 150 8.26 -10.48 10.78
N PRO A 151 7.15 -9.89 11.28
CA PRO A 151 5.85 -10.01 10.63
C PRO A 151 5.84 -9.47 9.20
N ALA A 152 6.50 -8.34 8.93
CA ALA A 152 6.57 -7.80 7.57
C ALA A 152 7.40 -8.69 6.63
N LYS A 153 8.54 -9.23 7.09
CA LYS A 153 9.30 -10.23 6.31
C LYS A 153 8.47 -11.47 6.01
N SER A 154 7.66 -11.92 6.97
CA SER A 154 6.73 -13.03 6.76
C SER A 154 5.65 -12.69 5.72
N LEU A 155 5.09 -11.48 5.76
CA LEU A 155 4.15 -11.01 4.74
C LEU A 155 4.81 -10.92 3.36
N ASN A 156 6.04 -10.43 3.25
CA ASN A 156 6.77 -10.40 1.98
C ASN A 156 6.83 -11.79 1.32
N THR A 157 7.03 -12.86 2.12
CA THR A 157 7.03 -14.23 1.58
C THR A 157 5.66 -14.75 1.17
N GLN A 158 4.56 -14.25 1.76
CA GLN A 158 3.20 -14.73 1.50
C GLN A 158 2.50 -13.95 0.39
N ILE A 159 2.63 -12.62 0.40
CA ILE A 159 1.86 -11.70 -0.45
C ILE A 159 2.74 -10.82 -1.35
N GLY A 160 4.06 -10.96 -1.25
CA GLY A 160 5.02 -10.17 -2.04
C GLY A 160 5.32 -8.80 -1.45
N GLU A 161 6.38 -8.17 -1.98
CA GLU A 161 6.93 -6.91 -1.47
C GLU A 161 5.96 -5.73 -1.65
N ASP A 162 5.36 -5.57 -2.83
CA ASP A 162 4.47 -4.45 -3.13
C ASP A 162 3.21 -4.44 -2.24
N ALA A 163 2.59 -5.61 -2.05
CA ALA A 163 1.41 -5.75 -1.20
C ALA A 163 1.75 -5.50 0.29
N THR A 164 2.92 -5.98 0.74
CA THR A 164 3.38 -5.76 2.11
C THR A 164 3.67 -4.28 2.37
N LYS A 165 4.32 -3.58 1.43
CA LYS A 165 4.51 -2.11 1.48
C LYS A 165 3.19 -1.36 1.52
N ALA A 166 2.24 -1.73 0.65
CA ALA A 166 0.93 -1.11 0.62
C ALA A 166 0.15 -1.32 1.94
N LEU A 167 0.22 -2.53 2.51
CA LEU A 167 -0.40 -2.86 3.79
C LEU A 167 0.24 -2.08 4.95
N ALA A 168 1.58 -2.09 5.05
CA ALA A 168 2.31 -1.34 6.07
C ALA A 168 1.95 0.16 6.04
N GLY A 169 1.93 0.77 4.85
CA GLY A 169 1.54 2.18 4.70
C GLY A 169 0.09 2.46 5.13
N ARG A 170 -0.84 1.52 4.89
CA ARG A 170 -2.23 1.66 5.37
C ARG A 170 -2.33 1.52 6.89
N VAL A 171 -1.61 0.57 7.49
CA VAL A 171 -1.54 0.40 8.95
C VAL A 171 -0.98 1.67 9.61
N VAL A 172 0.11 2.21 9.07
CA VAL A 172 0.71 3.46 9.56
C VAL A 172 -0.26 4.63 9.47
N LYS A 173 -0.97 4.79 8.34
CA LYS A 173 -1.98 5.85 8.21
C LYS A 173 -3.15 5.72 9.18
N ALA A 174 -3.58 4.49 9.47
CA ALA A 174 -4.70 4.24 10.37
C ALA A 174 -4.33 4.40 11.85
N PHE A 175 -3.10 4.02 12.24
CA PHE A 175 -2.74 3.85 13.65
C PHE A 175 -1.51 4.67 14.10
N GLY A 176 -0.74 5.25 13.17
CA GLY A 176 0.49 5.98 13.45
C GLY A 176 0.30 7.41 13.99
N GLY A 177 -0.91 7.96 13.90
CA GLY A 177 -1.26 9.28 14.46
C GLY A 177 -0.61 10.49 13.77
N GLY A 178 0.07 10.28 12.64
CA GLY A 178 0.73 11.32 11.85
C GLY A 178 1.85 12.05 12.60
N ALA A 179 2.27 13.20 12.09
CA ALA A 179 3.37 14.00 12.63
C ALA A 179 3.18 14.40 14.10
N MET A 180 1.94 14.73 14.49
CA MET A 180 1.63 15.10 15.88
C MET A 180 1.69 13.87 16.81
N GLY A 181 1.23 12.71 16.34
CA GLY A 181 1.37 11.44 17.06
C GLY A 181 2.83 11.10 17.31
N VAL A 182 3.67 11.16 16.27
CA VAL A 182 5.12 10.91 16.37
C VAL A 182 5.80 11.93 17.29
N LYS A 183 5.45 13.21 17.22
CA LYS A 183 6.00 14.22 18.13
C LYS A 183 5.78 13.85 19.60
N ASN A 184 4.58 13.37 19.93
CA ASN A 184 4.21 13.03 21.30
C ASN A 184 4.75 11.67 21.74
N ASN A 185 4.90 10.74 20.79
CA ASN A 185 5.46 9.41 21.03
C ASN A 185 6.27 8.94 19.80
N PRO A 186 7.60 9.17 19.77
CA PRO A 186 8.45 8.73 18.67
C PRO A 186 8.48 7.20 18.48
N ASN A 187 8.13 6.44 19.52
CA ASN A 187 8.10 4.97 19.49
C ASN A 187 6.74 4.41 19.02
N VAL A 188 5.84 5.24 18.46
CA VAL A 188 4.52 4.79 18.00
C VAL A 188 4.59 3.61 17.01
N ALA A 189 5.65 3.55 16.19
CA ALA A 189 5.87 2.45 15.25
C ALA A 189 6.06 1.08 15.92
N SER A 190 6.65 1.04 17.13
CA SER A 190 7.02 -0.20 17.82
C SER A 190 5.83 -1.05 18.30
N GLY A 191 4.60 -0.52 18.23
CA GLY A 191 3.39 -1.27 18.55
C GLY A 191 2.54 -1.64 17.34
N LEU A 192 2.95 -1.26 16.12
CA LEU A 192 2.16 -1.52 14.90
C LEU A 192 2.43 -2.91 14.30
N ASP A 193 3.55 -3.53 14.66
CA ASP A 193 3.94 -4.87 14.22
C ASP A 193 2.95 -5.96 14.67
N ILE A 194 2.28 -5.78 15.81
CA ILE A 194 1.20 -6.67 16.27
C ILE A 194 0.05 -6.77 15.26
N ILE A 195 -0.23 -5.70 14.52
CA ILE A 195 -1.28 -5.66 13.50
C ILE A 195 -0.85 -6.49 12.29
N LEU A 196 0.43 -6.39 11.90
CA LEU A 196 0.99 -7.26 10.86
C LEU A 196 1.06 -8.72 11.30
N ALA A 197 1.39 -8.98 12.56
CA ALA A 197 1.41 -10.34 13.11
C ALA A 197 0.02 -10.98 13.11
N ALA A 198 -1.03 -10.21 13.41
CA ALA A 198 -2.42 -10.64 13.27
C ALA A 198 -2.76 -10.98 11.82
N GLU A 199 -2.35 -10.13 10.87
CA GLU A 199 -2.54 -10.42 9.43
C GLU A 199 -1.84 -11.71 9.02
N VAL A 200 -0.56 -11.89 9.38
CA VAL A 200 0.22 -13.13 9.09
C VAL A 200 -0.53 -14.36 9.60
N LYS A 201 -1.06 -14.31 10.82
CA LYS A 201 -1.84 -15.40 11.40
C LYS A 201 -3.09 -15.70 10.58
N ASN A 202 -3.84 -14.67 10.19
CA ASN A 202 -5.08 -14.80 9.44
C ASN A 202 -4.84 -15.36 8.03
N LEU A 203 -3.86 -14.83 7.31
CA LEU A 203 -3.48 -15.30 5.98
C LEU A 203 -3.00 -16.76 6.02
N LYS A 204 -2.15 -17.12 7.00
CA LYS A 204 -1.64 -18.48 7.15
C LYS A 204 -2.73 -19.49 7.51
N ALA A 205 -3.71 -19.08 8.31
CA ALA A 205 -4.86 -19.93 8.65
C ALA A 205 -5.70 -20.23 7.40
N ALA A 206 -6.02 -19.21 6.60
CA ALA A 206 -6.71 -19.38 5.32
C ALA A 206 -5.88 -20.24 4.35
N GLN A 207 -4.58 -19.97 4.25
CA GLN A 207 -3.65 -20.70 3.38
C GLN A 207 -3.62 -22.19 3.69
N THR A 208 -3.45 -22.53 4.96
CA THR A 208 -3.37 -23.92 5.43
C THR A 208 -4.64 -24.70 5.05
N HIS A 209 -5.81 -24.07 5.15
CA HIS A 209 -7.08 -24.70 4.77
C HIS A 209 -7.21 -24.86 3.26
N ILE A 210 -7.00 -23.77 2.51
CA ILE A 210 -7.24 -23.72 1.06
C ILE A 210 -6.23 -24.58 0.29
N GLU A 211 -4.94 -24.48 0.58
CA GLU A 211 -3.91 -25.26 -0.12
C GLU A 211 -3.98 -26.76 0.21
N ALA A 212 -4.52 -27.12 1.38
CA ALA A 212 -4.77 -28.53 1.70
C ALA A 212 -5.83 -29.18 0.79
N LEU A 213 -6.71 -28.40 0.16
CA LEU A 213 -7.74 -28.94 -0.76
C LEU A 213 -7.14 -29.57 -2.01
N ALA A 214 -6.01 -29.06 -2.50
CA ALA A 214 -5.33 -29.61 -3.68
C ALA A 214 -4.85 -31.07 -3.47
N ASN A 215 -4.68 -31.49 -2.21
CA ASN A 215 -4.23 -32.84 -1.85
C ASN A 215 -5.35 -33.70 -1.23
N LYS A 216 -6.59 -33.21 -1.21
CA LYS A 216 -7.74 -33.95 -0.68
C LYS A 216 -8.56 -34.58 -1.79
N ASP A 217 -9.23 -35.67 -1.46
CA ASP A 217 -10.29 -36.21 -2.32
C ASP A 217 -11.54 -35.32 -2.23
N LEU A 218 -11.68 -34.40 -3.19
CA LEU A 218 -12.84 -33.51 -3.26
C LEU A 218 -14.11 -34.22 -3.77
N SER A 219 -14.05 -35.51 -4.10
CA SER A 219 -15.23 -36.33 -4.40
C SER A 219 -15.89 -36.93 -3.16
N ALA A 220 -15.22 -36.90 -2.00
CA ALA A 220 -15.80 -37.32 -0.74
C ALA A 220 -17.02 -36.47 -0.34
N ASP A 221 -18.02 -37.10 0.31
CA ASP A 221 -19.35 -36.54 0.55
C ASP A 221 -19.35 -35.10 1.09
N ILE A 222 -18.45 -34.78 2.02
CA ILE A 222 -18.41 -33.43 2.64
C ILE A 222 -18.00 -32.31 1.67
N TYR A 223 -17.36 -32.64 0.55
CA TYR A 223 -16.92 -31.70 -0.50
C TYR A 223 -17.71 -31.87 -1.81
N SER A 224 -18.51 -32.92 -1.93
CA SER A 224 -19.28 -33.26 -3.14
C SER A 224 -20.80 -33.24 -2.92
N GLU A 225 -21.28 -32.93 -1.71
CA GLU A 225 -22.70 -32.80 -1.42
C GLU A 225 -23.36 -31.81 -2.40
N THR A 226 -24.43 -32.28 -3.04
CA THR A 226 -25.12 -31.55 -4.11
C THR A 226 -26.42 -30.93 -3.63
N LEU A 227 -26.73 -29.73 -4.12
CA LEU A 227 -28.01 -29.08 -3.84
C LEU A 227 -29.10 -29.69 -4.74
N ALA A 228 -30.21 -30.13 -4.16
CA ALA A 228 -31.33 -30.67 -4.92
C ALA A 228 -31.89 -29.66 -5.94
N GLU A 229 -32.12 -30.09 -7.18
CA GLU A 229 -32.62 -29.26 -8.30
C GLU A 229 -33.84 -28.40 -7.92
N THR A 230 -34.79 -28.97 -7.18
CA THR A 230 -36.01 -28.27 -6.76
C THR A 230 -35.77 -27.07 -5.83
N LYS A 231 -34.56 -26.92 -5.29
CA LYS A 231 -34.18 -25.80 -4.41
C LYS A 231 -33.75 -24.56 -5.16
N PHE A 232 -33.24 -24.69 -6.39
CA PHE A 232 -32.70 -23.54 -7.15
C PHE A 232 -33.27 -23.44 -8.58
N ASN A 233 -33.57 -24.56 -9.23
CA ASN A 233 -34.06 -24.62 -10.61
C ASN A 233 -35.59 -24.78 -10.67
N LYS A 234 -36.31 -23.73 -10.27
CA LYS A 234 -37.79 -23.75 -10.17
C LYS A 234 -38.50 -23.97 -11.52
N THR A 235 -37.85 -23.60 -12.62
CA THR A 235 -38.37 -23.73 -13.99
C THR A 235 -38.07 -25.10 -14.61
N GLY A 236 -37.22 -25.92 -14.00
CA GLY A 236 -36.88 -27.26 -14.50
C GLY A 236 -36.04 -27.24 -15.78
N THR A 237 -35.18 -26.24 -15.94
CA THR A 237 -34.26 -26.12 -17.08
C THR A 237 -33.24 -27.26 -17.08
N THR A 238 -32.84 -27.72 -18.26
CA THR A 238 -31.84 -28.80 -18.42
C THR A 238 -30.51 -28.30 -18.94
N ASP A 239 -30.46 -27.10 -19.51
CA ASP A 239 -29.22 -26.48 -19.97
C ASP A 239 -28.30 -26.14 -18.78
N ASN A 240 -27.02 -26.51 -18.87
CA ASN A 240 -26.10 -26.32 -17.75
C ASN A 240 -25.83 -24.85 -17.44
N VAL A 241 -25.84 -23.96 -18.44
CA VAL A 241 -25.65 -22.51 -18.22
C VAL A 241 -26.86 -21.93 -17.48
N GLU A 242 -28.07 -22.31 -17.89
CA GLU A 242 -29.31 -21.89 -17.22
C GLU A 242 -29.39 -22.44 -15.78
N ARG A 243 -29.04 -23.71 -15.57
CA ARG A 243 -28.96 -24.32 -14.24
C ARG A 243 -27.93 -23.62 -13.35
N ALA A 244 -26.74 -23.33 -13.87
CA ALA A 244 -25.69 -22.60 -13.15
C ALA A 244 -26.11 -21.18 -12.76
N THR A 245 -26.77 -20.48 -13.70
CA THR A 245 -27.33 -19.14 -13.45
C THR A 245 -28.36 -19.20 -12.31
N ALA A 246 -29.32 -20.13 -12.38
CA ALA A 246 -30.35 -20.28 -11.37
C ALA A 246 -29.77 -20.59 -9.98
N TRP A 247 -28.72 -21.41 -9.91
CA TRP A 247 -28.01 -21.71 -8.66
C TRP A 247 -27.34 -20.47 -8.06
N ILE A 248 -26.58 -19.71 -8.87
CA ILE A 248 -25.89 -18.50 -8.40
C ILE A 248 -26.88 -17.42 -7.95
N VAL A 249 -27.93 -17.19 -8.74
CA VAL A 249 -28.98 -16.20 -8.45
C VAL A 249 -29.71 -16.54 -7.16
N ASN A 250 -30.08 -17.81 -6.97
CA ASN A 250 -30.72 -18.30 -5.75
C ASN A 250 -29.80 -18.14 -4.52
N ALA A 251 -28.51 -18.45 -4.66
CA ALA A 251 -27.56 -18.33 -3.55
C ALA A 251 -27.18 -16.88 -3.22
N SER A 252 -27.35 -15.95 -4.17
CA SER A 252 -26.94 -14.55 -4.04
C SER A 252 -28.12 -13.59 -3.85
N ASN A 253 -29.34 -14.09 -3.64
CA ASN A 253 -30.59 -13.29 -3.53
C ASN A 253 -30.70 -12.20 -4.62
N SER A 254 -30.32 -12.55 -5.85
CA SER A 254 -30.25 -11.59 -6.97
C SER A 254 -31.59 -11.53 -7.71
N GLU A 255 -32.04 -10.34 -8.11
CA GLU A 255 -33.34 -10.15 -8.79
C GLU A 255 -33.19 -9.47 -10.16
N GLY A 256 -34.07 -9.82 -11.11
CA GLY A 256 -34.23 -9.12 -12.39
C GLY A 256 -32.97 -9.07 -13.27
N ASN A 257 -32.56 -7.85 -13.68
CA ASN A 257 -31.47 -7.58 -14.62
C ASN A 257 -30.11 -8.18 -14.22
N ASP A 258 -29.91 -8.48 -12.94
CA ASP A 258 -28.69 -9.09 -12.42
C ASP A 258 -28.55 -10.57 -12.87
N ALA A 259 -29.68 -11.27 -13.02
CA ALA A 259 -29.71 -12.64 -13.52
C ALA A 259 -29.35 -12.73 -15.01
N ASP A 260 -29.84 -11.79 -15.83
CA ASP A 260 -29.53 -11.75 -17.27
C ASP A 260 -28.05 -11.45 -17.52
N ASN A 261 -27.47 -10.50 -16.76
CA ASN A 261 -26.04 -10.22 -16.80
C ASN A 261 -25.21 -11.44 -16.38
N MET A 262 -25.63 -12.15 -15.32
CA MET A 262 -24.99 -13.38 -14.88
C MET A 262 -24.98 -14.45 -15.97
N ALA A 263 -26.13 -14.73 -16.59
CA ALA A 263 -26.25 -15.71 -17.67
C ALA A 263 -25.35 -15.36 -18.86
N ALA A 264 -25.32 -14.07 -19.24
CA ALA A 264 -24.47 -13.58 -20.31
C ALA A 264 -22.98 -13.77 -20.00
N LEU A 265 -22.55 -13.44 -18.77
CA LEU A 265 -21.17 -13.62 -18.32
C LEU A 265 -20.76 -15.09 -18.27
N LEU A 266 -21.62 -15.98 -17.76
CA LEU A 266 -21.34 -17.42 -17.75
C LEU A 266 -21.17 -17.96 -19.17
N LYS A 267 -22.07 -17.59 -20.10
CA LYS A 267 -22.00 -18.02 -21.49
C LYS A 267 -20.73 -17.52 -22.20
N GLU A 268 -20.36 -16.27 -21.94
CA GLU A 268 -19.13 -15.67 -22.47
C GLU A 268 -17.90 -16.39 -21.91
N TYR A 269 -17.76 -16.49 -20.58
CA TYR A 269 -16.55 -17.03 -19.94
C TYR A 269 -16.43 -18.55 -20.04
N ALA A 270 -17.52 -19.27 -20.29
CA ALA A 270 -17.47 -20.69 -20.64
C ALA A 270 -16.77 -20.95 -21.99
N THR A 271 -16.74 -19.98 -22.90
CA THR A 271 -16.27 -20.18 -24.29
C THR A 271 -15.15 -19.24 -24.76
N ASN A 272 -14.91 -18.12 -24.06
CA ASN A 272 -13.94 -17.10 -24.50
C ASN A 272 -12.46 -17.46 -24.29
N GLY A 273 -12.15 -18.60 -23.65
CA GLY A 273 -10.78 -19.06 -23.42
C GLY A 273 -9.95 -18.21 -22.46
N LYS A 274 -10.52 -17.23 -21.75
CA LYS A 274 -9.77 -16.44 -20.76
C LYS A 274 -9.26 -17.32 -19.63
N ASP A 275 -8.00 -17.14 -19.26
CA ASP A 275 -7.37 -17.89 -18.17
C ASP A 275 -7.99 -17.49 -16.82
N LEU A 276 -8.54 -18.47 -16.09
CA LEU A 276 -9.07 -18.26 -14.73
C LEU A 276 -7.96 -18.25 -13.67
N LEU A 277 -6.74 -18.65 -14.05
CA LEU A 277 -5.54 -18.63 -13.23
C LEU A 277 -4.71 -17.35 -13.46
N ASN A 278 -5.40 -16.23 -13.66
CA ASN A 278 -4.84 -14.90 -13.89
C ASN A 278 -5.66 -13.84 -13.15
N MET A 279 -5.02 -13.07 -12.26
CA MET A 279 -5.72 -12.16 -11.36
C MET A 279 -6.36 -10.97 -12.09
N GLU A 280 -5.75 -10.48 -13.17
CA GLU A 280 -6.33 -9.38 -13.95
C GLU A 280 -7.63 -9.81 -14.66
N ASN A 281 -7.67 -11.04 -15.20
CA ASN A 281 -8.91 -11.61 -15.75
C ASN A 281 -9.99 -11.78 -14.68
N LEU A 282 -9.61 -12.17 -13.45
CA LEU A 282 -10.54 -12.28 -12.33
C LEU A 282 -11.09 -10.90 -11.92
N LYS A 283 -10.24 -9.86 -11.87
CA LYS A 283 -10.65 -8.48 -11.59
C LYS A 283 -11.58 -7.92 -12.65
N GLU A 284 -11.32 -8.21 -13.93
CA GLU A 284 -12.21 -7.82 -15.03
C GLU A 284 -13.59 -8.49 -14.90
N LEU A 285 -13.63 -9.80 -14.64
CA LEU A 285 -14.88 -10.51 -14.43
C LEU A 285 -15.63 -9.97 -13.19
N HIS A 286 -14.93 -9.78 -12.07
CA HIS A 286 -15.51 -9.27 -10.84
C HIS A 286 -16.14 -7.89 -11.02
N ALA A 287 -15.45 -6.96 -11.71
CA ALA A 287 -15.97 -5.63 -11.98
C ALA A 287 -17.27 -5.62 -12.80
N ARG A 288 -17.46 -6.60 -13.69
CA ARG A 288 -18.69 -6.78 -14.48
C ARG A 288 -19.80 -7.51 -13.71
N LEU A 289 -19.40 -8.35 -12.75
CA LEU A 289 -20.29 -9.21 -11.95
C LEU A 289 -20.87 -8.47 -10.74
N VAL A 290 -20.11 -7.53 -10.19
CA VAL A 290 -20.45 -6.77 -8.97
C VAL A 290 -20.21 -5.28 -9.26
N PRO A 291 -21.10 -4.63 -10.03
CA PRO A 291 -20.91 -3.23 -10.41
C PRO A 291 -21.04 -2.30 -9.19
N ASN A 292 -20.39 -1.14 -9.27
CA ASN A 292 -20.49 -0.06 -8.28
C ASN A 292 -20.04 -0.43 -6.86
N ILE A 293 -18.96 -1.21 -6.72
CA ILE A 293 -18.32 -1.39 -5.41
C ILE A 293 -17.64 -0.08 -5.03
N ASP A 294 -18.30 0.68 -4.16
CA ASP A 294 -17.69 1.75 -3.40
C ASP A 294 -17.42 1.25 -1.99
N ARG A 295 -16.31 0.52 -1.82
CA ARG A 295 -15.88 0.07 -0.49
C ARG A 295 -14.44 0.45 -0.23
N ASP A 296 -14.27 1.08 0.91
CA ASP A 296 -12.98 1.43 1.49
C ASP A 296 -12.13 0.20 1.80
N TYR A 297 -10.83 0.46 1.95
CA TYR A 297 -9.84 -0.49 2.46
C TYR A 297 -10.32 -1.14 3.77
N ARG A 298 -10.40 -2.48 3.77
CA ARG A 298 -10.54 -3.29 4.98
C ARG A 298 -9.16 -3.60 5.55
N GLY A 299 -8.88 -3.12 6.77
CA GLY A 299 -7.64 -3.40 7.49
C GLY A 299 -7.59 -4.79 8.13
N PRO A 300 -6.42 -5.24 8.63
CA PRO A 300 -6.29 -6.48 9.36
C PRO A 300 -7.23 -6.54 10.56
N SER A 301 -7.90 -7.66 10.75
CA SER A 301 -8.67 -7.90 11.97
C SER A 301 -7.75 -8.30 13.12
N ILE A 302 -7.75 -7.47 14.17
CA ILE A 302 -7.11 -7.76 15.46
C ILE A 302 -8.09 -8.38 16.47
N SER A 303 -9.35 -8.60 16.08
CA SER A 303 -10.40 -9.22 16.89
C SER A 303 -10.49 -10.72 16.61
N GLU A 304 -11.43 -11.44 17.25
CA GLU A 304 -11.60 -12.88 17.03
C GLU A 304 -11.94 -13.26 15.58
N SER A 305 -12.40 -12.31 14.77
CA SER A 305 -12.58 -12.53 13.33
C SER A 305 -11.23 -12.73 12.65
N THR A 306 -11.03 -13.89 12.02
CA THR A 306 -9.81 -14.24 11.27
C THR A 306 -9.81 -13.72 9.83
N LEU A 307 -10.59 -12.68 9.54
CA LEU A 307 -10.71 -12.11 8.20
C LEU A 307 -9.42 -11.42 7.76
N PRO A 308 -8.86 -11.79 6.59
CA PRO A 308 -7.77 -11.05 5.97
C PRO A 308 -8.12 -9.59 5.68
N SER A 309 -7.11 -8.72 5.71
CA SER A 309 -7.22 -7.40 5.11
C SER A 309 -7.54 -7.51 3.60
N SER A 310 -8.10 -6.45 3.03
CA SER A 310 -8.38 -6.40 1.59
C SER A 310 -7.13 -6.59 0.72
N ILE A 311 -6.01 -5.97 1.11
CA ILE A 311 -4.72 -6.09 0.40
C ILE A 311 -4.14 -7.51 0.54
N GLY A 312 -4.14 -8.05 1.77
CA GLY A 312 -3.64 -9.39 2.04
C GLY A 312 -4.45 -10.47 1.33
N GLY A 313 -5.79 -10.37 1.38
CA GLY A 313 -6.70 -11.29 0.72
C GLY A 313 -6.56 -11.31 -0.80
N GLU A 314 -6.53 -10.12 -1.45
CA GLU A 314 -6.33 -10.00 -2.91
C GLU A 314 -5.01 -10.65 -3.33
N SER A 315 -3.95 -10.40 -2.56
CA SER A 315 -2.61 -10.89 -2.87
C SER A 315 -2.47 -12.40 -2.65
N MET A 316 -3.11 -12.95 -1.62
CA MET A 316 -3.17 -14.40 -1.41
C MET A 316 -3.94 -15.09 -2.54
N LEU A 317 -5.06 -14.52 -2.99
CA LEU A 317 -5.79 -15.03 -4.16
C LEU A 317 -4.89 -15.02 -5.41
N LYS A 318 -4.22 -13.90 -5.67
CA LYS A 318 -3.26 -13.78 -6.79
C LYS A 318 -2.18 -14.85 -6.73
N GLN A 319 -1.49 -14.99 -5.60
CA GLN A 319 -0.45 -15.98 -5.40
C GLN A 319 -1.00 -17.41 -5.60
N HIS A 320 -2.20 -17.68 -5.11
CA HIS A 320 -2.82 -18.99 -5.24
C HIS A 320 -3.12 -19.36 -6.69
N VAL A 321 -3.75 -18.45 -7.44
CA VAL A 321 -4.16 -18.74 -8.83
C VAL A 321 -3.00 -18.64 -9.82
N GLU A 322 -2.07 -17.72 -9.62
CA GLU A 322 -0.98 -17.48 -10.57
C GLU A 322 0.26 -18.34 -10.30
N VAL A 323 0.44 -18.83 -9.07
CA VAL A 323 1.61 -19.63 -8.67
C VAL A 323 1.18 -21.02 -8.17
N PHE A 324 0.48 -21.10 -7.03
CA PHE A 324 0.23 -22.38 -6.36
C PHE A 324 -0.50 -23.40 -7.26
N LEU A 325 -1.62 -23.02 -7.89
CA LEU A 325 -2.39 -23.93 -8.75
C LEU A 325 -1.69 -24.24 -10.08
N LYS A 326 -0.73 -23.42 -10.52
CA LYS A 326 0.09 -23.70 -11.71
C LYS A 326 1.22 -24.66 -11.40
N GLU A 327 1.83 -24.53 -10.21
CA GLU A 327 2.87 -25.44 -9.72
C GLU A 327 2.31 -26.77 -9.20
N ASN A 328 1.06 -26.76 -8.72
CA ASN A 328 0.34 -27.91 -8.22
C ASN A 328 -1.00 -28.06 -8.97
N PRO A 329 -0.98 -28.48 -10.25
CA PRO A 329 -2.19 -28.62 -11.05
C PRO A 329 -3.18 -29.60 -10.41
N VAL A 330 -4.44 -29.19 -10.34
CA VAL A 330 -5.56 -30.03 -9.92
C VAL A 330 -6.28 -30.58 -11.15
N ALA A 331 -7.06 -31.64 -10.98
CA ALA A 331 -7.90 -32.15 -12.06
C ALA A 331 -8.93 -31.09 -12.49
N ASP A 332 -9.30 -31.04 -13.78
CA ASP A 332 -10.25 -30.05 -14.31
C ASP A 332 -11.59 -30.05 -13.56
N LYS A 333 -12.08 -31.25 -13.18
CA LYS A 333 -13.29 -31.44 -12.36
C LYS A 333 -13.22 -30.84 -10.95
N ASP A 334 -12.02 -30.55 -10.46
CA ASP A 334 -11.75 -30.04 -9.12
C ASP A 334 -11.27 -28.57 -9.14
N LEU A 335 -10.94 -28.04 -10.33
CA LEU A 335 -10.51 -26.65 -10.50
C LEU A 335 -11.57 -25.67 -9.99
N GLY A 336 -12.84 -25.89 -10.34
CA GLY A 336 -13.94 -25.04 -9.89
C GLY A 336 -14.03 -24.94 -8.37
N LYS A 337 -13.82 -26.06 -7.66
CA LYS A 337 -13.85 -26.11 -6.19
C LYS A 337 -12.68 -25.34 -5.56
N ASN A 338 -11.48 -25.44 -6.16
CA ASN A 338 -10.31 -24.69 -5.70
C ASN A 338 -10.44 -23.18 -5.94
N LEU A 339 -10.99 -22.78 -7.09
CA LEU A 339 -11.30 -21.37 -7.38
C LEU A 339 -12.37 -20.82 -6.44
N PHE A 340 -13.43 -21.58 -6.18
CA PHE A 340 -14.46 -21.23 -5.21
C PHE A 340 -13.88 -21.02 -3.81
N ALA A 341 -13.12 -22.01 -3.33
CA ALA A 341 -12.51 -21.99 -2.00
C ALA A 341 -11.56 -20.82 -1.82
N SER A 342 -10.69 -20.55 -2.81
CA SER A 342 -9.67 -19.51 -2.73
C SER A 342 -10.26 -18.10 -2.76
N VAL A 343 -11.23 -17.81 -3.64
CA VAL A 343 -11.85 -16.48 -3.69
C VAL A 343 -12.55 -16.14 -2.38
N ILE A 344 -13.34 -17.07 -1.84
CA ILE A 344 -14.11 -16.83 -0.62
C ILE A 344 -13.20 -16.89 0.61
N GLY A 345 -12.42 -17.96 0.77
CA GLY A 345 -11.61 -18.20 1.95
C GLY A 345 -10.49 -17.19 2.16
N TYR A 346 -9.87 -16.68 1.08
CA TYR A 346 -8.91 -15.56 1.20
C TYR A 346 -9.58 -14.19 1.26
N HIS A 347 -10.87 -14.07 0.98
CA HIS A 347 -11.54 -12.78 0.76
C HIS A 347 -10.80 -11.92 -0.26
N GLY A 348 -10.57 -12.47 -1.46
CA GLY A 348 -9.78 -11.85 -2.51
C GLY A 348 -10.32 -10.52 -3.05
N PHE A 349 -11.60 -10.23 -2.80
CA PHE A 349 -12.24 -8.97 -3.14
C PHE A 349 -12.85 -8.29 -1.90
N THR A 350 -13.04 -6.97 -1.98
CA THR A 350 -13.65 -6.18 -0.88
C THR A 350 -15.13 -6.53 -0.67
N ASP A 351 -15.84 -6.90 -1.73
CA ASP A 351 -17.23 -7.35 -1.70
C ASP A 351 -17.48 -8.39 -2.82
N GLY A 352 -18.60 -9.11 -2.72
CA GLY A 352 -19.04 -10.03 -3.77
C GLY A 352 -18.24 -11.33 -3.89
N ASN A 353 -17.42 -11.69 -2.90
CA ASN A 353 -16.62 -12.92 -2.91
C ASN A 353 -17.48 -14.17 -3.13
N GLY A 354 -18.64 -14.27 -2.47
CA GLY A 354 -19.55 -15.41 -2.64
C GLY A 354 -20.10 -15.51 -4.07
N ARG A 355 -20.44 -14.39 -4.70
CA ARG A 355 -20.91 -14.36 -6.09
C ARG A 355 -19.78 -14.73 -7.05
N MET A 356 -18.60 -14.15 -6.85
CA MET A 356 -17.42 -14.42 -7.67
C MET A 356 -16.96 -15.89 -7.56
N GLY A 357 -16.86 -16.43 -6.35
CA GLY A 357 -16.48 -17.82 -6.11
C GLY A 357 -17.44 -18.80 -6.81
N ARG A 358 -18.76 -18.60 -6.68
CA ARG A 358 -19.75 -19.44 -7.38
C ARG A 358 -19.71 -19.27 -8.89
N THR A 359 -19.43 -18.06 -9.38
CA THR A 359 -19.28 -17.80 -10.82
C THR A 359 -18.07 -18.54 -11.39
N LEU A 360 -16.92 -18.50 -10.71
CA LEU A 360 -15.74 -19.26 -11.13
C LEU A 360 -15.94 -20.76 -11.06
N TYR A 361 -16.62 -21.25 -10.01
CA TYR A 361 -17.03 -22.65 -9.92
C TYR A 361 -17.83 -23.07 -11.15
N ALA A 362 -18.88 -22.31 -11.47
CA ALA A 362 -19.74 -22.57 -12.62
C ALA A 362 -18.97 -22.52 -13.95
N ILE A 363 -18.11 -21.51 -14.17
CA ILE A 363 -17.33 -21.42 -15.41
C ILE A 363 -16.41 -22.64 -15.58
N ALA A 364 -15.75 -23.08 -14.51
CA ALA A 364 -14.87 -24.25 -14.58
C ALA A 364 -15.65 -25.54 -14.89
N GLU A 365 -16.81 -25.74 -14.26
CA GLU A 365 -17.70 -26.87 -14.57
C GLU A 365 -18.21 -26.82 -16.02
N LEU A 366 -18.65 -25.65 -16.49
CA LEU A 366 -19.18 -25.47 -17.85
C LEU A 366 -18.11 -25.70 -18.92
N ARG A 367 -16.85 -25.31 -18.66
CA ARG A 367 -15.71 -25.62 -19.54
C ARG A 367 -15.41 -27.13 -19.61
N ASN A 368 -15.90 -27.90 -18.63
CA ASN A 368 -15.80 -29.35 -18.55
C ASN A 368 -17.12 -30.06 -18.95
N ASP A 369 -18.02 -29.34 -19.65
CA ASP A 369 -19.33 -29.85 -20.11
C ASP A 369 -20.21 -30.42 -18.96
N SER A 370 -20.04 -29.90 -17.75
CA SER A 370 -20.78 -30.32 -16.56
C SER A 370 -21.40 -29.13 -15.82
N PHE A 371 -22.34 -29.43 -14.93
CA PHE A 371 -22.69 -28.52 -13.84
C PHE A 371 -23.31 -29.30 -12.68
N THR A 372 -22.62 -29.29 -11.55
CA THR A 372 -23.07 -29.91 -10.30
C THR A 372 -23.26 -28.83 -9.21
N PRO A 373 -24.47 -28.49 -8.80
CA PRO A 373 -24.70 -27.41 -7.83
C PRO A 373 -24.19 -27.82 -6.43
N LEU A 374 -23.29 -27.04 -5.83
CA LEU A 374 -22.79 -27.32 -4.48
C LEU A 374 -23.88 -27.05 -3.43
N ALA A 375 -24.01 -27.96 -2.46
CA ALA A 375 -24.77 -27.71 -1.25
C ALA A 375 -24.02 -26.77 -0.31
N MET A 376 -24.75 -26.12 0.60
CA MET A 376 -24.16 -25.19 1.58
C MET A 376 -23.10 -25.86 2.47
N THR A 377 -23.26 -27.14 2.81
CA THR A 377 -22.24 -27.90 3.55
C THR A 377 -20.93 -28.02 2.75
N ALA A 378 -21.02 -28.33 1.46
CA ALA A 378 -19.86 -28.43 0.58
C ALA A 378 -19.17 -27.07 0.44
N GLU A 379 -19.95 -26.00 0.22
CA GLU A 379 -19.43 -24.64 0.20
C GLU A 379 -18.63 -24.32 1.49
N ASN A 380 -19.23 -24.54 2.66
CA ASN A 380 -18.60 -24.27 3.96
C ASN A 380 -17.29 -25.05 4.17
N ASN A 381 -17.25 -26.33 3.76
CA ASN A 381 -16.05 -27.14 3.87
C ASN A 381 -14.97 -26.75 2.86
N LEU A 382 -15.34 -26.21 1.70
CA LEU A 382 -14.40 -25.69 0.71
C LEU A 382 -13.79 -24.37 1.18
N HIS A 383 -14.57 -23.34 1.48
CA HIS A 383 -13.99 -22.03 1.82
C HIS A 383 -13.49 -21.93 3.27
N GLY A 384 -13.92 -22.81 4.18
CA GLY A 384 -13.36 -22.92 5.54
C GLY A 384 -13.71 -21.76 6.48
N ILE A 385 -14.67 -20.94 6.11
CA ILE A 385 -15.17 -19.80 6.91
C ILE A 385 -16.33 -20.30 7.77
N LYS A 386 -16.31 -19.96 9.06
CA LYS A 386 -17.31 -20.36 10.05
C LYS A 386 -18.12 -19.18 10.54
#